data_AF-A0A392USQ4-F1
#
_entry.id   AF-A0A392USQ4-F1
#
_cell.length_a   1.000
_cell.length_b   1.000
_cell.length_c   1.000
_cell.angle_alpha   90.00
_cell.angle_beta   90.00
_cell.angle_gamma   90.00
#
_symmetry.space_group_name_H-M   'P 1'
#
loop_
_entity.id
_entity.type
_entity.pdbx_description
1 polymer ?
#
loop_
_entity_poly.entity_id
_entity_poly.type
_entity_poly.pdbx_seq_one_letter_code
_entity_poly.pdbx_strand_id
1 'polypeptide(L)' 'MKIQADKHRRDQSFDVGSWVYVKLQAYRQTSIASSRYHKLSKRFYGPYLVTARVGPVAY' A
#
# COMPACT_ATOMS: atom_id res chain seq x y z
N MET A 1 -22.24 7.64 11.64
CA MET A 1 -20.95 8.17 11.15
C MET A 1 -20.06 7.11 10.50
N LYS A 2 -19.89 5.91 11.10
CA LYS A 2 -19.03 4.85 10.55
C LYS A 2 -19.37 4.41 9.11
N ILE A 3 -20.66 4.23 8.82
CA ILE A 3 -21.17 3.87 7.47
C ILE A 3 -20.72 4.88 6.40
N GLN A 4 -20.68 6.18 6.72
CA GLN A 4 -20.26 7.21 5.77
C GLN A 4 -18.73 7.21 5.57
N ALA A 5 -17.96 6.91 6.61
CA ALA A 5 -16.50 6.82 6.53
C ALA A 5 -16.04 5.58 5.72
N ASP A 6 -16.76 4.47 5.83
CA ASP A 6 -16.40 3.21 5.18
C ASP A 6 -17.01 3.06 3.78
N LYS A 7 -17.83 4.01 3.32
CA LYS A 7 -18.52 3.98 2.01
C LYS A 7 -17.59 3.72 0.80
N HIS A 8 -16.33 4.14 0.88
CA HIS A 8 -15.32 3.93 -0.18
C HIS A 8 -14.19 2.97 0.22
N ARG A 9 -14.26 2.37 1.41
CA ARG A 9 -13.31 1.35 1.85
C ARG A 9 -13.80 0.00 1.33
N ARG A 10 -12.84 -0.81 0.85
CA ARG A 10 -13.09 -2.20 0.48
C ARG A 10 -12.14 -3.04 1.31
N ASP A 11 -12.69 -4.06 1.97
CA ASP A 11 -11.87 -5.05 2.64
C ASP A 11 -11.24 -5.96 1.59
N GLN A 12 -9.91 -5.90 1.49
CA GLN A 12 -9.11 -6.72 0.59
C GLN A 12 -8.15 -7.55 1.43
N SER A 13 -8.11 -8.85 1.14
CA SER A 13 -7.14 -9.79 1.70
C SER A 13 -6.27 -10.31 0.55
N PHE A 14 -5.00 -10.56 0.85
CA PHE A 14 -4.04 -11.09 -0.12
C PHE A 14 -3.50 -12.43 0.37
N ASP A 15 -3.37 -13.39 -0.54
CA ASP A 15 -2.80 -14.69 -0.23
C ASP A 15 -1.28 -14.68 -0.39
N VAL A 16 -0.61 -15.55 0.38
CA VAL A 16 0.83 -15.80 0.21
C VAL A 16 1.10 -16.30 -1.20
N GLY A 17 2.08 -15.71 -1.86
CA GLY A 17 2.38 -15.95 -3.29
C GLY A 17 1.72 -14.97 -4.25
N SER A 18 0.86 -14.07 -3.77
CA SER A 18 0.27 -13.01 -4.61
C SER A 18 1.28 -11.89 -4.88
N TRP A 19 1.24 -11.35 -6.09
CA TRP A 19 1.97 -10.13 -6.46
C TRP A 19 1.11 -8.89 -6.21
N VAL A 20 1.59 -7.99 -5.36
CA VAL A 20 0.85 -6.79 -4.96
C VAL A 20 1.70 -5.54 -5.15
N TYR A 21 1.03 -4.41 -5.40
CA TYR A 21 1.67 -3.11 -5.37
C TYR A 21 1.53 -2.47 -3.99
N VAL A 22 2.61 -1.93 -3.45
CA VAL A 22 2.61 -1.30 -2.14
C VAL A 22 2.35 0.20 -2.26
N LYS A 23 1.39 0.69 -1.49
CA LYS A 23 1.12 2.12 -1.37
C LYS A 23 2.03 2.72 -0.31
N LEU A 24 3.04 3.48 -0.74
CA LEU A 24 3.98 4.13 0.17
C LEU A 24 3.58 5.59 0.39
N GLN A 25 3.84 6.07 1.61
CA GLN A 25 3.56 7.45 1.97
C GLN A 25 4.81 8.29 1.72
N ALA A 26 4.86 8.96 0.56
CA ALA A 26 6.06 9.60 0.03
C ALA A 26 6.79 10.54 1.00
N TYR A 27 6.07 11.22 1.89
CA TYR A 27 6.65 12.16 2.85
C TYR A 27 7.21 11.50 4.13
N ARG A 28 6.92 10.22 4.37
CA ARG A 28 7.42 9.45 5.54
C ARG A 28 8.54 8.48 5.18
N GLN A 29 8.72 8.20 3.89
CA GLN A 29 9.62 7.15 3.41
C GLN A 29 10.85 7.77 2.75
N THR A 30 11.95 7.88 3.49
CA THR A 30 13.24 8.40 2.99
C THR A 30 13.98 7.42 2.08
N SER A 31 13.61 6.13 2.12
CA SER A 31 14.23 5.08 1.31
C SER A 31 13.82 5.11 -0.16
N ILE A 32 12.73 5.81 -0.50
CA ILE A 32 12.34 6.05 -1.89
C ILE A 32 13.16 7.24 -2.38
N ALA A 33 13.84 7.08 -3.52
CA ALA A 33 14.55 8.19 -4.14
C ALA A 33 13.63 9.42 -4.22
N SER A 34 14.12 10.55 -3.68
CA SER A 34 13.38 11.81 -3.70
C SER A 34 12.97 12.14 -5.13
N SER A 35 11.69 11.97 -5.44
CA SER A 35 11.14 12.51 -6.68
C SER A 35 11.26 14.01 -6.61
N ARG A 36 11.90 14.64 -7.61
CA ARG A 36 12.00 16.10 -7.73
C ARG A 36 10.65 16.80 -7.53
N TYR A 37 9.54 16.11 -7.83
CA TYR A 37 8.18 16.56 -7.56
C TYR A 37 7.37 15.50 -6.80
N HIS A 38 6.97 15.80 -5.57
CA HIS A 38 6.14 14.90 -4.75
C HIS A 38 4.73 14.69 -5.33
N LYS A 39 4.14 15.72 -5.96
CA LYS A 39 2.78 15.66 -6.52
C LYS A 39 2.68 14.71 -7.73
N LEU A 40 3.77 14.53 -8.47
CA LEU A 40 3.86 13.64 -9.63
C LEU A 40 4.50 12.29 -9.29
N SER A 41 4.79 12.04 -8.00
CA SER A 41 5.35 10.77 -7.56
C SER A 41 4.34 9.63 -7.73
N LYS A 42 4.86 8.42 -7.93
CA LYS A 42 4.02 7.22 -8.00
C LYS A 42 3.28 7.03 -6.67
N ARG A 43 2.01 6.66 -6.74
CA ARG A 43 1.20 6.32 -5.54
C ARG A 43 1.44 4.89 -5.07
N PHE A 44 1.70 3.99 -6.01
CA PHE A 44 1.92 2.57 -5.79
C PHE A 44 3.29 2.18 -6.37
N TYR A 45 4.01 1.31 -5.67
CA TYR A 45 5.39 0.94 -5.98
C TYR A 45 5.51 -0.56 -6.07
N GLY A 46 6.28 -1.01 -7.07
CA GLY A 46 6.81 -2.37 -7.24
C GLY A 46 5.79 -3.50 -7.26
N PRO A 47 5.98 -4.54 -8.08
CA PRO A 47 5.37 -5.82 -7.76
C PRO A 47 6.17 -6.43 -6.58
N TYR A 48 5.51 -6.61 -5.44
CA TYR A 48 6.06 -7.31 -4.29
C TYR A 48 5.35 -8.64 -4.12
N LEU A 49 6.11 -9.69 -3.86
CA LEU A 49 5.57 -11.01 -3.56
C LEU A 49 5.23 -11.07 -2.07
N VAL A 50 3.97 -11.36 -1.75
CA VAL A 50 3.56 -11.63 -0.37
C VAL A 50 4.20 -12.95 0.07
N THR A 51 5.18 -12.87 0.98
CA THR A 51 5.97 -14.03 1.39
C THR A 51 5.37 -14.71 2.63
N ALA A 52 4.78 -13.94 3.55
CA ALA A 52 4.18 -14.49 4.76
C ALA A 52 3.09 -13.56 5.31
N ARG A 53 1.94 -14.12 5.69
CA ARG A 53 0.88 -13.36 6.36
C ARG A 53 1.06 -13.45 7.87
N VAL A 54 1.43 -12.33 8.51
CA VAL A 54 1.61 -12.25 9.97
C VAL A 54 0.28 -11.99 10.69
N GLY A 55 -0.68 -11.34 10.03
CA GLY A 55 -2.01 -11.10 10.59
C GLY A 55 -3.06 -10.66 9.56
N PRO A 56 -4.24 -10.19 10.01
CA PRO A 56 -5.30 -9.77 9.10
C PRO A 56 -4.91 -8.59 8.19
N VAL A 57 -4.00 -7.74 8.65
CA VAL A 57 -3.59 -6.49 7.99
C VAL A 57 -2.09 -6.47 7.61
N ALA A 58 -1.32 -7.45 8.10
CA ALA A 58 0.13 -7.52 7.93
C ALA A 58 0.50 -8.76 7.08
N TYR A 59 1.20 -8.50 5.97
CA TYR A 59 1.54 -9.41 4.89
C TYR A 59 3.01 -9.25 4.48
#